data_AF-A0A256YP93-F1
#
_entry.id   AF-A0A256YP93-F1
#
_cell.length_a   1.000
_cell.length_b   1.000
_cell.length_c   1.000
_cell.angle_alpha   90.00
_cell.angle_beta   90.00
_cell.angle_gamma   90.00
#
_symmetry.space_group_name_H-M   'P 1'
#
loop_
_entity.id
_entity.type
_entity.pdbx_description
1 polymer ?
#
loop_
_entity_poly.entity_id
_entity_poly.type
_entity_poly.pdbx_seq_one_letter_code
_entity_poly.pdbx_strand_id
1 'polypeptide(L)'
;MSFEYWVLLLSIIFNIIFLSCLTYLLKRMKNIKNEVIKKSRSILEGKFKEQLAPLFPEFKYNPTDARFIGSPIDYIIFNGIANNKLENIIFLEVKTKKSKLTEREARIKKIIENGKIKFEELRI
;
A
#
# COMPACT_ATOMS: atom_id res chain seq x y z
N MET A 1 45.07 29.73 -37.80
CA MET A 1 44.59 28.80 -36.74
C MET A 1 43.97 27.62 -37.45
N SER A 2 44.50 26.40 -37.29
CA SER A 2 44.06 25.22 -38.06
C SER A 2 42.64 24.80 -37.65
N PHE A 3 41.89 24.25 -38.62
CA PHE A 3 40.53 23.72 -38.47
C PHE A 3 40.37 22.77 -37.26
N GLU A 4 41.43 22.05 -36.91
CA GLU A 4 41.51 21.13 -35.78
C GLU A 4 41.22 21.80 -34.42
N TYR A 5 41.64 23.06 -34.22
CA TYR A 5 41.38 23.77 -32.96
C TYR A 5 39.88 24.01 -32.74
N TRP A 6 39.13 24.29 -33.80
CA TRP A 6 37.68 24.51 -33.72
C TRP A 6 36.94 23.21 -33.43
N VAL A 7 37.39 22.10 -34.02
CA VAL A 7 36.83 20.76 -33.74
C VAL A 7 37.06 20.37 -32.27
N LEU A 8 38.28 20.61 -31.75
CA LEU A 8 38.59 20.36 -30.34
C LEU A 8 37.77 21.25 -29.40
N LEU A 9 37.60 22.53 -29.74
CA LEU A 9 36.84 23.48 -28.92
C LEU A 9 35.34 23.14 -28.88
N LEU A 10 34.75 22.75 -30.02
CA LEU A 10 33.36 22.28 -30.08
C LEU A 10 33.16 20.97 -29.32
N SER A 11 34.12 20.04 -29.40
CA SER A 11 34.12 18.80 -28.62
C SER A 11 34.10 19.06 -27.11
N ILE A 12 34.93 20.00 -26.64
CA ILE A 12 35.00 20.36 -25.21
C ILE A 12 33.68 20.98 -24.75
N ILE A 13 33.13 21.93 -25.51
CA ILE A 13 31.85 22.58 -25.19
C ILE A 13 30.72 21.55 -25.14
N PHE A 14 30.66 20.64 -26.12
CA PHE A 14 29.67 19.57 -26.15
C PHE A 14 29.77 18.67 -24.91
N ASN A 15 30.98 18.28 -24.51
CA ASN A 15 31.18 17.46 -23.31
C ASN A 15 30.76 18.18 -22.02
N ILE A 16 31.02 19.48 -21.90
CA ILE A 16 30.59 20.28 -20.73
C ILE A 16 29.06 20.37 -20.67
N ILE A 17 28.41 20.63 -21.81
CA ILE A 17 26.94 20.67 -21.90
C ILE A 17 26.35 19.30 -21.59
N PHE A 18 26.93 18.24 -22.14
CA PHE A 18 26.51 16.86 -21.91
C PHE A 18 26.61 16.48 -20.43
N LEU A 19 27.72 16.81 -19.76
CA LEU A 19 27.92 16.53 -18.34
C LEU A 19 26.97 17.35 -17.45
N SER A 20 26.74 18.62 -17.79
CA SER A 20 25.77 19.49 -17.09
C SER A 20 24.33 18.96 -17.24
N CYS A 21 23.94 18.54 -18.45
CA CYS A 21 22.65 17.92 -18.70
C CYS A 21 22.50 16.60 -17.93
N LEU A 22 23.53 15.75 -17.95
CA LEU A 22 23.54 14.47 -17.24
C LEU A 22 23.36 14.66 -15.72
N THR A 23 24.08 15.60 -15.12
CA THR A 23 23.94 15.91 -13.69
C THR A 23 22.56 16.48 -13.34
N TYR A 24 21.99 17.33 -14.20
CA TYR A 24 20.63 17.85 -14.04
C TYR A 24 19.58 16.73 -14.09
N LEU A 25 19.68 15.82 -15.06
CA LEU A 25 18.76 14.69 -15.20
C LEU A 25 18.83 13.73 -14.00
N LEU A 26 20.04 13.41 -13.54
CA LEU A 26 20.24 12.56 -12.35
C LEU A 26 19.64 13.18 -11.10
N LYS A 27 19.82 14.50 -10.90
CA LYS A 27 19.24 15.24 -9.76
C LYS A 27 17.72 15.26 -9.83
N ARG A 28 17.13 15.47 -11.01
CA ARG A 28 15.68 15.46 -11.22
C ARG A 28 15.08 14.07 -10.97
N MET A 29 15.74 13.01 -11.44
CA MET A 29 15.33 11.63 -11.13
C MET A 29 15.37 11.32 -9.64
N LYS A 30 16.40 11.79 -8.91
CA LYS A 30 16.48 11.63 -7.45
C LYS A 30 15.36 12.36 -6.73
N ASN A 31 15.03 13.58 -7.16
CA ASN A 31 13.96 14.38 -6.57
C ASN A 31 12.58 13.76 -6.86
N ILE A 32 12.33 13.31 -8.09
CA ILE A 32 11.09 12.60 -8.45
C ILE A 32 10.96 11.30 -7.64
N LYS A 33 12.04 10.52 -7.49
CA LYS A 33 12.05 9.33 -6.61
C LYS A 33 11.68 9.72 -5.17
N ASN A 34 12.27 10.78 -4.62
CA ASN A 34 12.00 11.21 -3.26
C ASN A 34 10.56 11.74 -3.07
N GLU A 35 10.00 12.42 -4.06
CA GLU A 35 8.61 12.90 -4.03
C GLU A 35 7.60 11.76 -4.20
N VAL A 36 7.87 10.83 -5.14
CA VAL A 36 7.08 9.60 -5.29
C VAL A 36 7.15 8.81 -3.99
N ILE A 37 8.31 8.62 -3.37
CA ILE A 37 8.47 7.95 -2.07
C ILE A 37 7.69 8.67 -0.96
N LYS A 38 7.63 10.01 -0.92
CA LYS A 38 6.88 10.74 0.12
C LYS A 38 5.36 10.70 -0.07
N LYS A 39 4.88 10.82 -1.31
CA LYS A 39 3.43 10.81 -1.62
C LYS A 39 2.85 9.41 -1.71
N SER A 40 3.66 8.43 -2.15
CA SER A 40 3.27 7.03 -2.21
C SER A 40 3.43 6.35 -0.86
N ARG A 41 4.38 6.73 0.02
CA ARG A 41 4.51 6.09 1.34
C ARG A 41 3.26 6.19 2.19
N SER A 42 2.58 7.32 2.32
CA SER A 42 1.40 7.37 3.21
C SER A 42 0.21 6.56 2.68
N ILE A 43 0.02 6.52 1.36
CA ILE A 43 -1.07 5.79 0.70
C ILE A 43 -0.74 4.29 0.58
N LEU A 44 0.50 3.97 0.19
CA LEU A 44 1.02 2.61 0.15
C LEU A 44 1.18 2.05 1.55
N GLU A 45 1.69 2.77 2.55
CA GLU A 45 1.74 2.32 3.95
C GLU A 45 0.34 2.04 4.51
N GLY A 46 -0.71 2.76 4.06
CA GLY A 46 -2.11 2.41 4.36
C GLY A 46 -2.49 1.05 3.78
N LYS A 47 -2.32 0.88 2.47
CA LYS A 47 -2.62 -0.38 1.76
C LYS A 47 -1.74 -1.57 2.20
N PHE A 48 -0.47 -1.30 2.54
CA PHE A 48 0.45 -2.29 3.08
C PHE A 48 0.12 -2.62 4.53
N LYS A 49 -0.33 -1.67 5.35
CA LYS A 49 -0.81 -1.98 6.72
C LYS A 49 -2.13 -2.75 6.71
N GLU A 50 -2.98 -2.49 5.73
CA GLU A 50 -4.15 -3.34 5.47
C GLU A 50 -3.68 -4.75 5.15
N GLN A 51 -2.86 -4.98 4.11
CA GLN A 51 -2.44 -6.33 3.72
C GLN A 51 -1.46 -7.04 4.66
N LEU A 52 -0.69 -6.29 5.46
CA LEU A 52 0.26 -6.81 6.45
C LEU A 52 -0.27 -6.70 7.88
N ALA A 53 -1.55 -6.35 8.06
CA ALA A 53 -2.20 -6.31 9.38
C ALA A 53 -1.84 -7.54 10.24
N PRO A 54 -1.83 -8.77 9.70
CA PRO A 54 -1.48 -9.97 10.47
C PRO A 54 -0.04 -10.05 11.00
N LEU A 55 0.87 -9.18 10.51
CA LEU A 55 2.26 -9.13 10.95
C LEU A 55 2.52 -8.08 12.05
N PHE A 56 1.51 -7.26 12.39
CA PHE A 56 1.64 -6.25 13.42
C PHE A 56 1.32 -6.82 14.81
N PRO A 57 2.02 -6.37 15.87
CA PRO A 57 1.80 -6.85 17.25
C PRO A 57 0.37 -6.71 17.75
N GLU A 58 -0.38 -5.74 17.22
CA GLU A 58 -1.76 -5.47 17.60
C GLU A 58 -2.77 -6.47 16.99
N PHE A 59 -2.35 -7.32 16.05
CA PHE A 59 -3.19 -8.35 15.46
C PHE A 59 -3.31 -9.55 16.41
N LYS A 60 -4.48 -9.66 17.04
CA LYS A 60 -4.73 -10.63 18.13
C LYS A 60 -5.07 -12.04 17.65
N TYR A 61 -5.18 -12.26 16.34
CA TYR A 61 -5.65 -13.51 15.76
C TYR A 61 -4.52 -14.23 15.03
N ASN A 62 -4.70 -15.54 14.78
CA ASN A 62 -3.76 -16.26 13.93
C ASN A 62 -3.84 -15.72 12.48
N PRO A 63 -2.72 -15.28 11.87
CA PRO A 63 -2.69 -14.84 10.48
C PRO A 63 -3.24 -15.85 9.48
N THR A 64 -3.09 -17.16 9.73
CA THR A 64 -3.58 -18.20 8.81
C THR A 64 -5.11 -18.32 8.80
N ASP A 65 -5.77 -17.82 9.85
CA ASP A 65 -7.22 -17.81 10.01
C ASP A 65 -7.87 -16.59 9.34
N ALA A 66 -7.05 -15.59 8.95
CA ALA A 66 -7.51 -14.36 8.34
C ALA A 66 -7.61 -14.49 6.81
N ARG A 67 -8.65 -13.89 6.23
CA ARG A 67 -8.83 -13.72 4.79
C ARG A 67 -9.03 -12.24 4.48
N PHE A 68 -8.16 -11.69 3.65
CA PHE A 68 -8.28 -10.32 3.18
C PHE A 68 -9.38 -10.23 2.10
N ILE A 69 -10.28 -9.28 2.28
CA ILE A 69 -11.39 -8.98 1.35
C ILE A 69 -11.20 -7.58 0.75
N GLY A 70 -10.76 -6.61 1.55
CA GLY A 70 -10.66 -5.20 1.18
C GLY A 70 -11.98 -4.45 1.31
N SER A 71 -12.13 -3.32 0.62
CA SER A 71 -13.30 -2.44 0.85
C SER A 71 -14.65 -3.15 0.57
N PRO A 72 -15.66 -3.02 1.45
CA PRO A 72 -15.77 -2.10 2.59
C PRO A 72 -15.34 -2.65 3.97
N ILE A 73 -14.79 -3.87 4.04
CA ILE A 73 -14.29 -4.49 5.28
C ILE A 73 -13.00 -5.25 4.97
N ASP A 74 -11.88 -4.81 5.52
CA ASP A 74 -10.56 -5.34 5.14
C ASP A 74 -10.41 -6.86 5.29
N TYR A 75 -10.90 -7.45 6.38
CA TYR A 75 -10.71 -8.87 6.70
C TYR A 75 -11.97 -9.59 7.19
N ILE A 76 -12.02 -10.88 6.89
CA ILE A 76 -12.84 -11.87 7.59
C ILE A 76 -11.88 -12.87 8.25
N ILE A 77 -12.03 -13.08 9.56
CA ILE A 77 -11.18 -13.97 10.34
C ILE A 77 -12.03 -15.15 10.83
N PHE A 78 -11.64 -16.36 10.44
CA PHE A 78 -12.25 -17.61 10.86
C PHE A 78 -11.46 -18.16 12.06
N ASN A 79 -11.57 -17.49 13.20
CA ASN A 79 -10.70 -17.75 14.36
C ASN A 79 -10.78 -19.22 14.80
N GLY A 80 -9.62 -19.89 14.82
CA GLY A 80 -9.46 -21.29 15.19
C GLY A 80 -9.62 -22.29 14.03
N ILE A 81 -9.85 -21.82 12.79
CA ILE A 81 -10.00 -22.71 11.62
C ILE A 81 -8.74 -23.52 11.33
N ALA A 82 -7.54 -22.94 11.46
CA ALA A 82 -6.28 -23.67 11.22
C ALA A 82 -6.08 -24.84 12.20
N ASN A 83 -6.68 -24.77 13.38
CA ASN A 83 -6.63 -25.80 14.42
C ASN A 83 -7.86 -26.71 14.41
N ASN A 84 -8.67 -26.69 13.33
CA ASN A 84 -9.94 -27.44 13.21
C ASN A 84 -10.93 -27.18 14.36
N LYS A 85 -10.88 -25.99 14.98
CA LYS A 85 -11.78 -25.60 16.06
C LYS A 85 -12.25 -24.16 15.83
N LEU A 86 -13.21 -24.00 14.92
CA LEU A 86 -13.77 -22.69 14.60
C LEU A 86 -14.57 -22.15 15.80
N GLU A 87 -14.11 -21.04 16.38
CA GLU A 87 -14.74 -20.43 17.56
C GLU A 87 -15.74 -19.34 17.17
N ASN A 88 -15.35 -18.48 16.24
CA ASN A 88 -16.16 -17.37 15.74
C ASN A 88 -15.63 -16.84 14.41
N ILE A 89 -16.46 -16.05 13.74
CA ILE A 89 -16.12 -15.33 12.52
C ILE A 89 -16.09 -13.83 12.86
N ILE A 90 -14.95 -13.16 12.62
CA ILE A 90 -14.77 -11.74 12.90
C ILE A 90 -14.65 -10.96 11.60
N PHE A 91 -15.44 -9.91 11.46
CA PHE A 91 -15.26 -8.89 10.45
C PHE A 91 -14.34 -7.81 11.02
N LEU A 92 -13.14 -7.66 10.45
CA LEU A 92 -12.13 -6.74 10.94
C LEU A 92 -11.82 -5.67 9.90
N GLU A 93 -12.00 -4.42 10.30
CA GLU A 93 -11.55 -3.25 9.55
C GLU A 93 -10.28 -2.70 10.21
N VAL A 94 -9.22 -2.50 9.44
CA VAL A 94 -7.92 -2.06 9.93
C VAL A 94 -7.78 -0.57 9.75
N LYS A 95 -7.84 0.19 10.84
CA LYS A 95 -7.59 1.64 10.82
C LYS A 95 -6.20 1.96 11.32
N THR A 96 -5.52 2.87 10.62
CA THR A 96 -4.22 3.38 11.05
C THR A 96 -4.38 4.71 11.80
N LYS A 97 -3.67 4.86 12.92
CA LYS A 97 -3.61 6.10 13.74
C LYS A 97 -5.00 6.60 14.17
N LYS A 98 -5.35 7.85 13.84
CA LYS A 98 -6.62 8.52 14.19
C LYS A 98 -7.72 8.31 13.14
N SER A 99 -7.54 7.37 12.20
CA SER A 99 -8.54 7.12 11.17
C SER A 99 -9.81 6.55 11.80
N LYS A 100 -10.96 7.14 11.43
CA LYS A 100 -12.29 6.71 11.90
C LYS A 100 -12.94 5.81 10.86
N LEU A 101 -13.93 5.04 11.29
CA LEU A 101 -14.78 4.32 10.36
C LEU A 101 -15.45 5.29 9.38
N THR A 102 -15.50 4.93 8.11
CA THR A 102 -16.34 5.62 7.13
C THR A 102 -17.82 5.39 7.45
N GLU A 103 -18.71 6.22 6.91
CA GLU A 103 -20.15 6.04 7.11
C GLU A 103 -20.62 4.65 6.63
N ARG A 104 -20.04 4.17 5.52
CA ARG A 104 -20.35 2.85 4.96
C ARG A 104 -19.92 1.73 5.91
N GLU A 105 -18.69 1.78 6.43
CA GLU A 105 -18.19 0.82 7.43
C GLU A 105 -19.01 0.86 8.73
N ALA A 106 -19.38 2.05 9.20
CA ALA A 106 -20.19 2.20 10.41
C ALA A 106 -21.59 1.60 10.24
N ARG A 107 -22.20 1.70 9.06
CA ARG A 107 -23.47 1.03 8.74
C ARG A 107 -23.31 -0.49 8.75
N ILE A 108 -22.23 -1.01 8.16
CA ILE A 108 -21.94 -2.46 8.16
C ILE A 108 -21.76 -2.97 9.59
N LYS A 109 -20.95 -2.27 10.40
CA LYS A 109 -20.77 -2.57 11.82
C LYS A 109 -22.11 -2.69 12.54
N LYS A 110 -23.03 -1.74 12.36
CA LYS A 110 -24.38 -1.80 12.96
C LYS A 110 -25.18 -3.02 12.50
N ILE A 111 -25.11 -3.42 11.23
CA ILE A 111 -25.82 -4.60 10.73
C ILE A 111 -25.26 -5.87 11.40
N ILE A 112 -23.94 -5.97 11.53
CA ILE A 112 -23.24 -7.07 12.19
C ILE A 112 -23.60 -7.13 13.68
N GLU A 113 -23.51 -6.01 14.40
CA GLU A 113 -23.83 -5.93 15.84
C GLU A 113 -25.30 -6.24 16.13
N ASN A 114 -26.20 -5.94 15.20
CA ASN A 114 -27.61 -6.31 15.29
C ASN A 114 -27.90 -7.77 14.88
N GLY A 115 -26.87 -8.59 14.62
CA GLY A 115 -27.03 -10.00 14.26
C GLY A 115 -27.65 -10.24 12.88
N LYS A 116 -27.71 -9.22 12.01
CA LYS A 116 -28.30 -9.31 10.66
C LYS A 116 -27.31 -9.90 9.66
N ILE A 117 -26.73 -11.05 9.99
CA ILE A 117 -25.75 -11.80 9.18
C ILE A 117 -26.36 -13.15 8.87
N LYS A 118 -26.21 -13.63 7.63
CA LYS A 118 -26.75 -14.91 7.17
C LYS A 118 -25.70 -15.73 6.45
N PHE A 119 -25.82 -17.05 6.57
CA PHE A 119 -25.12 -18.02 5.74
C PHE A 119 -26.14 -18.64 4.79
N GLU A 120 -25.89 -18.56 3.48
CA GLU A 120 -26.78 -19.09 2.45
C GLU A 120 -25.97 -19.97 1.49
N GLU A 121 -26.47 -21.17 1.19
CA GLU A 121 -25.92 -22.06 0.18
C GLU A 121 -26.76 -21.93 -1.10
N LEU A 122 -26.12 -21.56 -2.21
CA LEU A 122 -26.72 -21.64 -3.54
C LEU A 122 -26.11 -22.82 -4.29
N ARG A 123 -26.95 -23.75 -4.73
CA ARG A 123 -26.56 -24.85 -5.62
C ARG A 123 -27.00 -24.50 -7.04
N ILE A 124 -26.07 -24.59 -7.97
CA ILE A 124 -26.26 -24.36 -9.41
C ILE A 124 -26.14 -25.69 -10.12
#